data_AF-A0A443RVD5-F1
#
_entry.id   AF-A0A443RVD5-F1
#
_cell.length_a   1.000
_cell.length_b   1.000
_cell.length_c   1.000
_cell.angle_alpha   90.00
_cell.angle_beta   90.00
_cell.angle_gamma   90.00
#
_symmetry.space_group_name_H-M   'P 1'
#
loop_
_entity.id
_entity.type
_entity.pdbx_description
1 polymer ?
#
loop_
_entity_poly.entity_id
_entity_poly.type
_entity_poly.pdbx_seq_one_letter_code
_entity_poly.pdbx_strand_id
1 'polypeptide(L)' 'MDENSSHVNIIRIVVLGDSNVGKTCLLNRYIGNCFNTESEPSFPDLITVKTEVDGIDAKLYIFVIIDK' A
#
# COMPACT_ATOMS: atom_id res chain seq x y z
N MET A 1 10.51 -30.69 -19.49
CA MET A 1 9.75 -30.88 -18.23
C MET A 1 10.05 -29.63 -17.44
N ASP A 2 9.30 -28.56 -17.67
CA ASP A 2 9.59 -27.26 -17.04
C ASP A 2 8.26 -26.52 -16.82
N GLU A 3 7.65 -26.74 -15.66
CA GLU A 3 6.57 -25.89 -15.14
C GLU A 3 7.05 -25.25 -13.83
N ASN A 4 8.20 -24.56 -13.87
CA ASN A 4 8.57 -23.67 -12.77
C ASN A 4 7.92 -22.30 -13.04
N SER A 5 6.58 -22.26 -12.99
CA SER A 5 5.84 -21.00 -13.08
C SER A 5 6.08 -20.24 -11.78
N SER A 6 6.86 -19.16 -11.85
CA SER A 6 7.13 -18.27 -10.70
C SER A 6 5.83 -17.54 -10.33
N HIS A 7 5.02 -18.16 -9.49
CA HIS A 7 3.79 -17.55 -8.97
C HIS A 7 4.16 -16.38 -8.07
N VAL A 8 3.83 -15.16 -8.50
CA VAL A 8 3.93 -13.96 -7.67
C VAL A 8 2.62 -13.82 -6.91
N ASN A 9 2.66 -13.89 -5.58
CA ASN A 9 1.50 -13.61 -4.75
C ASN A 9 1.16 -12.14 -4.82
N ILE A 10 -0.08 -11.81 -5.15
CA ILE A 10 -0.55 -10.43 -5.27
C ILE A 10 -1.63 -10.18 -4.21
N ILE A 11 -1.41 -9.16 -3.39
CA ILE A 11 -2.36 -8.71 -2.37
C ILE A 11 -2.85 -7.32 -2.77
N ARG A 12 -4.17 -7.08 -2.69
CA ARG A 12 -4.78 -5.78 -2.97
C ARG A 12 -5.47 -5.27 -1.72
N ILE A 13 -5.10 -4.07 -1.27
CA ILE A 13 -5.68 -3.41 -0.10
C ILE A 13 -6.36 -2.12 -0.55
N VAL A 14 -7.57 -1.89 -0.05
CA VAL A 14 -8.27 -0.61 -0.18
C VAL A 14 -8.42 -0.01 1.20
N VAL A 15 -7.93 1.21 1.38
CA VAL A 15 -8.00 1.96 2.63
C VAL A 15 -9.12 2.99 2.53
N LEU A 16 -10.14 2.84 3.39
CA LEU A 16 -11.31 3.69 3.48
C LEU A 16 -11.33 4.46 4.80
N GLY A 17 -12.10 5.55 4.84
CA GLY A 17 -12.38 6.33 6.05
C GLY A 17 -12.58 7.81 5.73
N ASP A 18 -13.05 8.58 6.69
CA ASP A 18 -13.34 10.01 6.54
C ASP A 18 -12.09 10.82 6.18
N SER A 19 -12.31 12.02 5.65
CA SER A 19 -11.22 12.96 5.38
C SER A 19 -10.41 13.26 6.66
N ASN A 20 -9.10 13.48 6.49
CA ASN A 20 -8.17 13.83 7.57
C ASN A 20 -7.97 12.82 8.73
N VAL A 21 -8.51 11.59 8.66
CA VAL A 21 -8.30 10.55 9.71
C VAL A 21 -6.88 9.93 9.72
N GLY A 22 -5.99 10.35 8.83
CA GLY A 22 -4.59 9.89 8.81
C GLY A 22 -4.28 8.71 7.90
N LYS A 23 -5.16 8.36 6.95
CA LYS A 23 -4.92 7.28 5.95
C LYS A 23 -3.57 7.45 5.22
N THR A 24 -3.28 8.65 4.74
CA THR A 24 -2.03 8.99 4.06
C THR A 24 -0.83 8.91 5.00
N CYS A 25 -0.98 9.37 6.25
CA CYS A 25 0.08 9.27 7.26
C CYS A 25 0.45 7.81 7.55
N LEU A 26 -0.55 6.94 7.68
CA LEU A 26 -0.33 5.50 7.88
C LEU A 26 0.48 4.88 6.74
N LEU A 27 0.22 5.28 5.50
CA LEU A 27 0.93 4.75 4.35
C LEU A 27 2.34 5.31 4.20
N ASN A 28 2.52 6.60 4.40
CA ASN A 28 3.85 7.21 4.43
C ASN A 28 4.73 6.56 5.50
N ARG A 29 4.14 6.22 6.65
CA ARG A 29 4.83 5.48 7.71
C ARG A 29 5.16 4.06 7.28
N TYR A 30 4.24 3.35 6.63
CA TYR A 30 4.47 1.98 6.18
C TYR A 30 5.56 1.87 5.10
N ILE A 31 5.59 2.79 4.13
CA ILE A 31 6.49 2.71 2.97
C ILE A 31 7.84 3.35 3.25
N GLY A 32 7.83 4.54 3.84
CA GLY A 32 9.02 5.38 4.00
C GLY A 32 9.56 5.44 5.42
N ASN A 33 8.88 4.82 6.39
CA ASN A 33 9.14 4.99 7.83
C ASN A 33 9.12 6.46 8.29
N CYS A 34 8.48 7.35 7.52
CA CYS A 34 8.44 8.80 7.76
C CYS A 34 7.04 9.24 8.19
N PHE A 35 7.00 10.33 8.96
CA PHE A 35 5.78 11.10 9.21
C PHE A 35 5.95 12.45 8.51
N ASN A 36 5.26 12.68 7.39
CA ASN A 36 5.22 14.00 6.78
C ASN A 36 4.34 14.91 7.66
N THR A 37 4.90 16.03 8.10
CA THR A 37 4.19 17.08 8.86
C THR A 37 3.40 18.02 7.96
N GLU A 38 3.67 18.00 6.65
CA GLU A 38 2.95 18.80 5.65
C GLU A 38 1.88 17.93 4.98
N SER A 39 0.61 18.33 5.15
CA SER A 39 -0.54 17.64 4.60
C SER A 39 -0.76 18.07 3.14
N GLU A 40 0.02 17.54 2.21
CA GLU A 40 -0.36 17.65 0.80
C GLU A 40 -1.56 16.73 0.52
N PRO A 41 -2.62 17.23 -0.17
CA PRO A 41 -3.75 16.42 -0.55
C PRO A 41 -3.29 15.27 -1.45
N SER A 42 -3.58 14.05 -1.02
CA SER A 42 -3.09 12.85 -1.70
C SER A 42 -3.96 12.60 -2.93
N PHE A 43 -3.34 12.50 -4.11
CA PHE A 43 -4.00 11.88 -5.25
C PHE A 43 -4.28 10.40 -4.91
N PRO A 44 -5.24 9.73 -5.58
CA PRO A 44 -5.42 8.29 -5.42
C PRO A 44 -4.19 7.57 -5.95
N ASP A 45 -3.16 7.50 -5.13
CA ASP A 45 -1.88 6.93 -5.48
C ASP A 45 -2.00 5.41 -5.29
N LEU A 46 -1.94 4.69 -6.39
CA LEU A 46 -1.70 3.25 -6.34
C LEU A 46 -0.27 3.04 -5.85
N ILE A 47 -0.15 2.63 -4.60
CA ILE A 47 1.14 2.32 -4.00
C ILE A 47 1.43 0.84 -4.24
N THR A 48 2.61 0.55 -4.78
CA THR A 48 3.10 -0.81 -4.97
C THR A 48 4.28 -1.08 -4.05
N VAL A 49 4.16 -2.09 -3.18
CA VAL A 49 5.21 -2.46 -2.21
C VAL A 49 5.51 -3.96 -2.35
N LYS A 50 6.80 -4.34 -2.29
CA LYS A 50 7.19 -5.75 -2.10
C LYS A 50 7.22 -6.03 -0.60
N THR A 51 6.60 -7.11 -0.16
CA THR A 51 6.52 -7.47 1.25
C THR A 51 6.61 -8.98 1.41
N GLU A 52 7.01 -9.43 2.59
CA GLU A 52 7.01 -10.82 2.99
C GLU A 52 5.87 -11.03 4.00
N VAL A 53 5.04 -12.05 3.77
CA VAL A 53 3.97 -12.45 4.69
C VAL A 53 4.18 -13.92 5.01
N ASP A 54 4.43 -14.24 6.27
CA ASP A 54 4.64 -15.63 6.75
C ASP A 54 5.71 -16.40 5.95
N GLY A 55 6.82 -15.75 5.59
CA GLY A 55 7.90 -16.37 4.79
C GLY A 55 7.67 -16.39 3.28
N ILE A 56 6.57 -15.80 2.79
CA ILE A 56 6.18 -15.82 1.38
C ILE A 56 6.25 -14.40 0.79
N ASP A 57 7.03 -14.24 -0.27
CA ASP A 57 7.11 -13.00 -1.03
C ASP A 57 5.77 -12.68 -1.71
N ALA A 58 5.32 -11.44 -1.52
CA ALA A 58 4.11 -10.89 -2.10
C ALA A 58 4.32 -9.48 -2.64
N LYS A 59 3.56 -9.15 -3.67
CA LYS A 59 3.43 -7.81 -4.22
C LYS A 59 2.12 -7.20 -3.73
N LEU A 60 2.23 -6.13 -2.97
CA LEU A 60 1.11 -5.41 -2.40
C LEU A 60 0.74 -4.22 -3.28
N TYR A 61 -0.55 -4.08 -3.57
CA TYR A 61 -1.15 -2.93 -4.23
C TYR A 61 -2.11 -2.26 -3.27
N ILE A 62 -1.83 -1.02 -2.87
CA ILE A 62 -2.64 -0.26 -1.93
C ILE A 62 -3.32 0.88 -2.67
N PHE A 63 -4.64 0.99 -2.53
CA PHE A 63 -5.44 2.10 -3.01
C PHE A 63 -6.01 2.87 -1.83
N VAL A 64 -5.85 4.19 -1.83
CA VAL A 64 -6.47 5.09 -0.85
C VAL A 64 -7.64 5.78 -1.49
N ILE A 65 -8.80 5.69 -0.86
CA ILE A 65 -9.96 6.50 -1.24
C ILE A 65 -10.06 7.62 -0.21
N ILE A 66 -9.85 8.85 -0.66
CA ILE A 66 -10.13 10.04 0.13
C ILE A 66 -11.53 10.48 -0.26
N ASP A 67 -12.50 10.29 0.64
CA ASP A 67 -13.80 10.93 0.49
C ASP A 67 -13.63 12.45 0.56
N LYS A 68 -14.19 13.12 -0.44
CA LYS A 68 -14.11 14.56 -0.67
C LYS A 68 -14.98 15.34 0.30
#